data_AF-A0A3S0RJ93-F1
#
_entry.id   AF-A0A3S0RJ93-F1
#
_cell.length_a   1.000
_cell.length_b   1.000
_cell.length_c   1.000
_cell.angle_alpha   90.00
_cell.angle_beta   90.00
_cell.angle_gamma   90.00
#
_symmetry.space_group_name_H-M   'P 1'
#
loop_
_entity.id
_entity.type
_entity.pdbx_description
1 polymer ?
#
loop_
_entity_poly.entity_id
_entity_poly.type
_entity_poly.pdbx_seq_one_letter_code
_entity_poly.pdbx_strand_id
1 'polypeptide(L)'
;MYVKIGDREFHFHRMEIDILKTGIKNTFANFDKKSMRELLIHRRYEGLKSQFHGRYEQYLDLPAGDVLFALKSKGDSFYKQFLNNYGDLTYSHFSVKGNDSLLTKTGVYTIVVNDELVFAGGCANSFKLRFNQHIGNISPKSCFKDGTATHCHINAKITEAFSSSKIYFKICPINDVEEMKQVKNAIINRFEPVWNLRFGREESYLLS
;
A
#
# COMPACT_ATOMS: atom_id res chain seq x y z
N MET A 1 20.92 -13.74 -1.13
CA MET A 1 20.59 -13.46 -2.54
C MET A 1 21.20 -12.12 -2.89
N TYR A 2 21.76 -11.98 -4.09
CA TYR A 2 22.20 -10.70 -4.62
C TYR A 2 21.67 -10.54 -6.05
N VAL A 3 21.55 -9.30 -6.50
CA VAL A 3 21.22 -8.97 -7.89
C VAL A 3 22.45 -8.31 -8.49
N LYS A 4 22.91 -8.80 -9.65
CA LYS A 4 24.03 -8.20 -10.37
C LYS A 4 23.51 -7.35 -11.54
N ILE A 5 23.96 -6.09 -11.61
CA ILE A 5 23.65 -5.16 -12.71
C ILE A 5 24.98 -4.57 -13.19
N GLY A 6 25.37 -4.91 -14.42
CA GLY A 6 26.74 -4.66 -14.89
C GLY A 6 27.74 -5.36 -13.97
N ASP A 7 28.72 -4.61 -13.45
CA ASP A 7 29.73 -5.11 -12.53
C ASP A 7 29.37 -4.97 -11.04
N ARG A 8 28.20 -4.40 -10.73
CA ARG A 8 27.79 -4.11 -9.35
C ARG A 8 26.89 -5.19 -8.80
N GLU A 9 27.13 -5.55 -7.54
CA GLU A 9 26.33 -6.52 -6.79
C GLU A 9 25.52 -5.83 -5.70
N PHE A 10 24.22 -6.17 -5.66
CA PHE A 10 23.26 -5.62 -4.71
C PHE A 10 22.81 -6.73 -3.76
N HIS A 11 23.26 -6.68 -2.51
CA HIS A 11 23.00 -7.73 -1.53
C HIS A 11 21.67 -7.52 -0.80
N PHE A 12 20.88 -8.58 -0.71
CA PHE A 12 19.58 -8.59 -0.04
C PHE A 12 19.65 -9.33 1.30
N HIS A 13 19.24 -8.64 2.35
CA HIS A 13 19.18 -9.14 3.72
C HIS A 13 17.75 -9.52 4.08
N ARG A 14 17.56 -10.73 4.60
CA ARG A 14 16.24 -11.22 4.99
C ARG A 14 15.77 -10.56 6.30
N MET A 15 14.49 -10.20 6.34
CA MET A 15 13.77 -9.69 7.50
C MET A 15 12.54 -10.55 7.72
N GLU A 16 12.20 -10.83 8.98
CA GLU A 16 11.07 -11.65 9.35
C GLU A 16 9.83 -10.79 9.58
N ILE A 17 8.64 -11.38 9.38
CA ILE A 17 7.34 -10.75 9.59
C ILE A 17 6.65 -11.39 10.79
N ASP A 18 6.12 -10.56 11.68
CA ASP A 18 5.28 -10.95 12.80
C ASP A 18 3.86 -10.39 12.60
N ILE A 19 2.87 -11.27 12.47
CA ILE A 19 1.46 -10.89 12.40
C ILE A 19 0.96 -10.57 13.81
N LEU A 20 0.47 -9.35 14.02
CA LEU A 20 -0.01 -8.86 15.31
C LEU A 20 -1.54 -8.93 15.43
N LYS A 21 -2.26 -8.69 14.33
CA LYS A 21 -3.73 -8.77 14.27
C LYS A 21 -4.19 -9.11 12.86
N THR A 22 -5.30 -9.81 12.72
CA THR A 22 -5.90 -10.18 11.43
C THR A 22 -7.38 -9.86 11.41
N GLY A 23 -8.03 -10.00 10.24
CA GLY A 23 -9.46 -9.79 10.11
C GLY A 23 -9.90 -8.33 10.22
N ILE A 24 -8.99 -7.37 10.03
CA ILE A 24 -9.29 -5.94 10.11
C ILE A 24 -10.08 -5.57 8.85
N LYS A 25 -11.26 -4.99 9.03
CA LYS A 25 -12.17 -4.57 7.94
C LYS A 25 -12.59 -3.11 8.14
N ASN A 26 -13.11 -2.50 7.08
CA ASN A 26 -13.66 -1.15 7.11
C ASN A 26 -12.65 -0.09 7.58
N THR A 27 -11.35 -0.27 7.32
CA THR A 27 -10.31 0.67 7.79
C THR A 27 -10.57 2.11 7.32
N PHE A 28 -11.15 2.29 6.12
CA PHE A 28 -11.55 3.59 5.60
C PHE A 28 -12.54 4.35 6.49
N ALA A 29 -13.35 3.63 7.29
CA ALA A 29 -14.39 4.22 8.14
C ALA A 29 -13.79 5.12 9.23
N ASN A 30 -12.56 4.85 9.66
CA ASN A 30 -11.88 5.64 10.69
C ASN A 30 -11.24 6.93 10.15
N PHE A 31 -11.56 7.35 8.91
CA PHE A 31 -11.03 8.58 8.34
C PHE A 31 -11.84 9.79 8.78
N ASP A 32 -11.32 10.48 9.80
CA ASP A 32 -11.95 11.61 10.48
C ASP A 32 -11.35 12.98 10.10
N LYS A 33 -10.28 13.00 9.29
CA LYS A 33 -9.50 14.23 9.01
C LYS A 33 -10.12 15.17 7.99
N LYS A 34 -11.17 14.75 7.30
CA LYS A 34 -11.91 15.58 6.35
C LYS A 34 -13.39 15.27 6.38
N SER A 35 -14.21 16.29 6.18
CA SER A 35 -15.62 16.12 5.86
C SER A 35 -15.82 15.66 4.41
N MET A 36 -17.04 15.24 4.05
CA MET A 36 -17.38 14.97 2.65
C MET A 36 -17.22 16.20 1.76
N ARG A 37 -17.59 17.39 2.25
CA ARG A 37 -17.42 18.66 1.53
C ARG A 37 -15.95 18.90 1.20
N GLU A 38 -15.05 18.76 2.17
CA GLU A 38 -13.62 18.94 1.97
C GLU A 38 -12.99 17.86 1.08
N LEU A 39 -13.49 16.62 1.18
CA LEU A 39 -13.03 15.52 0.33
C LEU A 39 -13.42 15.77 -1.14
N LEU A 40 -14.65 16.20 -1.40
CA LEU A 40 -15.19 16.44 -2.73
C LEU A 40 -14.48 17.57 -3.48
N ILE A 41 -13.87 18.54 -2.78
CA ILE A 41 -13.05 19.59 -3.41
C ILE A 41 -11.85 19.02 -4.16
N HIS A 42 -11.32 17.87 -3.73
CA HIS A 42 -10.11 17.31 -4.32
C HIS A 42 -10.35 16.73 -5.72
N ARG A 43 -9.48 17.08 -6.69
CA ARG A 43 -9.62 16.76 -8.12
C ARG A 43 -9.97 15.30 -8.46
N ARG A 44 -9.49 14.33 -7.66
CA ARG A 44 -9.78 12.89 -7.89
C ARG A 44 -11.26 12.52 -7.67
N TYR A 45 -12.03 13.41 -7.05
CA TYR A 45 -13.46 13.25 -6.74
C TYR A 45 -14.36 14.18 -7.56
N GLU A 46 -13.82 14.94 -8.52
CA GLU A 46 -14.60 15.92 -9.31
C GLU A 46 -15.84 15.29 -9.95
N GLY A 47 -15.68 14.12 -10.59
CA GLY A 47 -16.77 13.38 -11.22
C GLY A 47 -17.81 12.80 -10.27
N LEU A 48 -17.58 12.87 -8.95
CA LEU A 48 -18.53 12.42 -7.93
C LEU A 48 -19.38 13.56 -7.38
N LYS A 49 -18.99 14.83 -7.57
CA LYS A 49 -19.67 15.98 -6.97
C LYS A 49 -21.15 16.06 -7.38
N SER A 50 -21.42 15.95 -8.67
CA SER A 50 -22.80 16.02 -9.20
C SER A 50 -23.68 14.86 -8.75
N GLN A 51 -23.09 13.68 -8.58
CA GLN A 51 -23.78 12.50 -8.04
C GLN A 51 -24.00 12.62 -6.52
N PHE A 52 -23.10 13.33 -5.83
CA PHE A 52 -23.19 13.54 -4.39
C PHE A 52 -24.25 14.58 -4.04
N HIS A 53 -24.22 15.73 -4.73
CA HIS A 53 -25.25 16.76 -4.62
C HIS A 53 -26.61 16.23 -5.08
N GLY A 54 -27.68 16.66 -4.43
CA GLY A 54 -29.05 16.18 -4.66
C GLY A 54 -29.45 14.88 -3.92
N ARG A 55 -28.51 13.99 -3.56
CA ARG A 55 -28.85 12.72 -2.88
C ARG A 55 -28.27 12.58 -1.47
N TYR A 56 -27.13 13.21 -1.20
CA TYR A 56 -26.37 13.01 0.03
C TYR A 56 -25.98 14.32 0.70
N GLU A 57 -26.66 15.42 0.39
CA GLU A 57 -26.32 16.76 0.88
C GLU A 57 -26.32 16.87 2.41
N GLN A 58 -27.20 16.12 3.08
CA GLN A 58 -27.25 16.01 4.53
C GLN A 58 -25.96 15.47 5.17
N TYR A 59 -25.05 14.90 4.37
CA TYR A 59 -23.79 14.32 4.82
C TYR A 59 -22.57 15.19 4.53
N LEU A 60 -22.73 16.37 3.91
CA LEU A 60 -21.61 17.20 3.46
C LEU A 60 -20.63 17.57 4.58
N ASP A 61 -21.15 17.91 5.76
CA ASP A 61 -20.33 18.41 6.87
C ASP A 61 -19.98 17.33 7.90
N LEU A 62 -20.29 16.06 7.60
CA LEU A 62 -19.90 14.91 8.41
C LEU A 62 -18.53 14.35 7.98
N PRO A 63 -17.79 13.69 8.90
CA PRO A 63 -16.54 13.01 8.58
C PRO A 63 -16.71 12.01 7.44
N ALA A 64 -15.79 12.03 6.46
CA ALA A 64 -15.92 11.21 5.27
C ALA A 64 -15.92 9.71 5.58
N GLY A 65 -15.11 9.25 6.53
CA GLY A 65 -15.10 7.85 6.96
C GLY A 65 -16.47 7.38 7.45
N ASP A 66 -17.10 8.16 8.33
CA ASP A 66 -18.43 7.86 8.90
C ASP A 66 -19.50 7.79 7.81
N VAL A 67 -19.49 8.74 6.87
CA VAL A 67 -20.46 8.78 5.77
C VAL A 67 -20.32 7.55 4.87
N LEU A 68 -19.09 7.23 4.45
CA LEU A 68 -18.87 6.06 3.60
C LEU A 68 -19.25 4.76 4.31
N PHE A 69 -19.01 4.66 5.61
CA PHE A 69 -19.42 3.50 6.40
C PHE A 69 -20.93 3.39 6.55
N ALA A 70 -21.63 4.52 6.74
CA ALA A 70 -23.09 4.55 6.77
C ALA A 70 -23.69 4.11 5.42
N LEU A 71 -23.14 4.59 4.30
CA LEU A 71 -23.56 4.16 2.96
C LEU A 71 -23.33 2.67 2.75
N LYS A 72 -22.15 2.14 3.10
CA LYS A 72 -21.85 0.71 3.05
C LYS A 72 -22.85 -0.10 3.88
N SER A 73 -23.15 0.35 5.10
CA SER A 73 -24.07 -0.33 6.01
C SER A 73 -25.51 -0.36 5.50
N LYS A 74 -25.89 0.60 4.66
CA LYS A 74 -27.18 0.64 3.94
C LYS A 74 -27.18 -0.14 2.63
N GLY A 75 -26.06 -0.77 2.26
CA GLY A 75 -25.91 -1.48 0.99
C GLY A 75 -25.75 -0.56 -0.23
N ASP A 76 -25.52 0.74 -0.03
CA ASP A 76 -25.38 1.70 -1.13
C ASP A 76 -23.97 1.61 -1.72
N SER A 77 -23.82 1.04 -2.92
CA SER A 77 -22.51 0.81 -3.55
C SER A 77 -21.74 2.08 -3.92
N PHE A 78 -22.37 3.25 -3.84
CA PHE A 78 -21.75 4.53 -4.18
C PHE A 78 -20.49 4.84 -3.35
N TYR A 79 -20.42 4.36 -2.09
CA TYR A 79 -19.24 4.60 -1.25
C TYR A 79 -17.93 4.10 -1.89
N LYS A 80 -18.00 3.02 -2.68
CA LYS A 80 -16.83 2.42 -3.34
C LYS A 80 -16.16 3.38 -4.31
N GLN A 81 -16.91 4.33 -4.89
CA GLN A 81 -16.34 5.31 -5.83
C GLN A 81 -15.34 6.28 -5.16
N PHE A 82 -15.38 6.39 -3.84
CA PHE A 82 -14.44 7.20 -3.05
C PHE A 82 -13.18 6.45 -2.63
N LEU A 83 -13.18 5.12 -2.75
CA LEU A 83 -12.06 4.27 -2.34
C LEU A 83 -11.20 3.90 -3.54
N ASN A 84 -9.95 3.52 -3.30
CA ASN A 84 -9.19 2.82 -4.33
C ASN A 84 -9.63 1.34 -4.40
N ASN A 85 -9.19 0.63 -5.44
CA ASN A 85 -9.59 -0.76 -5.71
C ASN A 85 -9.30 -1.74 -4.55
N TYR A 86 -8.40 -1.37 -3.65
CA TYR A 86 -7.99 -2.18 -2.50
C TYR A 86 -8.44 -1.58 -1.18
N GLY A 87 -9.20 -0.48 -1.17
CA GLY A 87 -9.52 0.32 0.02
C GLY A 87 -10.62 -0.25 0.92
N ASP A 88 -11.29 -1.32 0.50
CA ASP A 88 -12.30 -2.02 1.29
C ASP A 88 -12.10 -3.53 1.25
N LEU A 89 -10.90 -3.97 1.65
CA LEU A 89 -10.53 -5.37 1.78
C LEU A 89 -10.39 -5.76 3.26
N THR A 90 -10.01 -7.02 3.49
CA THR A 90 -9.57 -7.48 4.81
C THR A 90 -8.06 -7.32 4.92
N TYR A 91 -7.61 -6.75 6.03
CA TYR A 91 -6.22 -6.45 6.32
C TYR A 91 -5.73 -7.15 7.58
N SER A 92 -4.43 -7.07 7.79
CA SER A 92 -3.74 -7.45 9.02
C SER A 92 -2.96 -6.26 9.55
N HIS A 93 -2.68 -6.28 10.85
CA HIS A 93 -1.61 -5.51 11.43
C HIS A 93 -0.40 -6.44 11.56
N PHE A 94 0.74 -6.06 11.02
CA PHE A 94 1.99 -6.81 11.15
C PHE A 94 3.19 -5.88 11.36
N SER A 95 4.27 -6.46 11.87
CA SER A 95 5.56 -5.80 11.97
C SER A 95 6.65 -6.61 11.29
N VAL A 96 7.61 -5.95 10.68
CA VAL A 96 8.81 -6.55 10.12
C VAL A 96 9.98 -6.27 11.06
N LYS A 97 10.72 -7.33 11.40
CA LYS A 97 11.83 -7.34 12.36
C LYS A 97 13.07 -8.02 11.76
N GLY A 98 14.22 -7.80 12.40
CA GLY A 98 15.49 -8.34 11.96
C GLY A 98 16.63 -7.43 12.39
N ASN A 99 17.54 -7.10 11.48
CA ASN A 99 18.62 -6.17 11.76
C ASN A 99 18.08 -4.71 11.78
N ASP A 100 17.91 -4.16 12.97
CA ASP A 100 17.42 -2.80 13.19
C ASP A 100 18.28 -1.72 12.52
N SER A 101 19.60 -1.91 12.46
CA SER A 101 20.50 -0.97 11.77
C SER A 101 20.25 -0.93 10.26
N LEU A 102 19.79 -2.03 9.66
CA LEU A 102 19.42 -2.06 8.24
C LEU A 102 18.00 -1.54 8.04
N LEU A 103 17.08 -1.81 8.96
CA LEU A 103 15.69 -1.33 8.87
C LEU A 103 15.56 0.20 8.93
N THR A 104 16.55 0.91 9.50
CA THR A 104 16.58 2.38 9.48
C THR A 104 17.00 2.98 8.14
N LYS A 105 17.49 2.17 7.19
CA LYS A 105 17.99 2.63 5.88
C LYS A 105 16.88 2.74 4.83
N THR A 106 17.19 3.48 3.77
CA THR A 106 16.45 3.53 2.50
C THR A 106 16.92 2.43 1.58
N GLY A 107 16.18 2.14 0.51
CA GLY A 107 16.64 1.25 -0.54
C GLY A 107 15.54 0.49 -1.26
N VAL A 108 15.89 -0.68 -1.80
CA VAL A 108 14.95 -1.59 -2.46
C VAL A 108 14.58 -2.72 -1.53
N TYR A 109 13.32 -3.14 -1.57
CA TYR A 109 12.86 -4.32 -0.85
C TYR A 109 12.05 -5.25 -1.74
N THR A 110 12.03 -6.51 -1.36
CA THR A 110 11.18 -7.53 -1.96
C THR A 110 10.37 -8.27 -0.91
N ILE A 111 9.23 -8.80 -1.32
CA ILE A 111 8.40 -9.69 -0.52
C ILE A 111 8.49 -11.07 -1.16
N VAL A 112 8.69 -12.07 -0.31
CA VAL A 112 8.84 -13.45 -0.72
C VAL A 112 7.78 -14.30 -0.03
N VAL A 113 7.12 -15.16 -0.80
CA VAL A 113 6.09 -16.10 -0.33
C VAL A 113 6.47 -17.48 -0.83
N ASN A 114 6.64 -18.45 0.08
CA ASN A 114 7.08 -19.81 -0.26
C ASN A 114 8.33 -19.83 -1.15
N ASP A 115 9.29 -18.98 -0.82
CA ASP A 115 10.55 -18.78 -1.55
C ASP A 115 10.44 -18.18 -2.97
N GLU A 116 9.24 -17.78 -3.39
CA GLU A 116 9.01 -17.02 -4.62
C GLU A 116 8.96 -15.50 -4.37
N LEU A 117 9.69 -14.74 -5.17
CA LEU A 117 9.64 -13.28 -5.15
C LEU A 117 8.31 -12.80 -5.76
N VAL A 118 7.40 -12.30 -4.92
CA VAL A 118 6.06 -11.87 -5.35
C VAL A 118 5.94 -10.36 -5.51
N PHE A 119 6.80 -9.57 -4.87
CA PHE A 119 6.80 -8.11 -4.97
C PHE A 119 8.20 -7.51 -4.89
N ALA A 120 8.41 -6.38 -5.56
CA ALA A 120 9.55 -5.50 -5.42
C ALA A 120 9.13 -4.02 -5.35
N GLY A 121 9.72 -3.27 -4.41
CA GLY A 121 9.43 -1.85 -4.20
C GLY A 121 10.66 -1.04 -3.80
N GLY A 122 10.60 0.27 -4.07
CA GLY A 122 11.58 1.24 -3.57
C GLY A 122 11.09 1.90 -2.29
N CYS A 123 12.02 2.32 -1.44
CA CYS A 123 11.76 2.96 -0.16
C CYS A 123 12.71 4.15 0.03
N ALA A 124 12.20 5.36 -0.24
CA ALA A 124 12.94 6.61 -0.08
C ALA A 124 13.06 7.08 1.37
N ASN A 125 12.27 6.51 2.28
CA ASN A 125 12.39 6.69 3.73
C ASN A 125 12.96 5.39 4.35
N SER A 126 12.93 5.25 5.67
CA SER A 126 13.37 4.00 6.31
C SER A 126 12.46 2.82 5.98
N PHE A 127 13.05 1.63 5.79
CA PHE A 127 12.32 0.38 5.67
C PHE A 127 11.39 0.14 6.86
N LYS A 128 11.83 0.47 8.09
CA LYS A 128 11.04 0.37 9.32
C LYS A 128 9.73 1.16 9.22
N LEU A 129 9.80 2.40 8.74
CA LEU A 129 8.63 3.24 8.53
C LEU A 129 7.69 2.65 7.47
N ARG A 130 8.25 2.28 6.31
CA ARG A 130 7.49 1.70 5.20
C ARG A 130 6.77 0.42 5.60
N PHE A 131 7.44 -0.47 6.31
CA PHE A 131 6.87 -1.77 6.66
C PHE A 131 5.93 -1.67 7.84
N ASN A 132 6.29 -0.96 8.91
CA ASN A 132 5.55 -1.09 10.17
C ASN A 132 4.48 0.00 10.35
N GLN A 133 4.58 1.12 9.64
CA GLN A 133 3.60 2.22 9.75
C GLN A 133 2.75 2.39 8.50
N HIS A 134 3.26 2.03 7.32
CA HIS A 134 2.52 2.25 6.08
C HIS A 134 1.86 0.98 5.54
N ILE A 135 2.60 -0.11 5.36
CA ILE A 135 2.06 -1.37 4.83
C ILE A 135 1.51 -2.23 5.96
N GLY A 136 2.25 -2.40 7.05
CA GLY A 136 1.91 -3.26 8.18
C GLY A 136 0.82 -2.72 9.08
N ASN A 137 0.46 -1.44 8.95
CA ASN A 137 -0.65 -0.82 9.65
C ASN A 137 -1.36 0.17 8.72
N ILE A 138 -2.36 -0.32 7.99
CA ILE A 138 -3.05 0.49 6.98
C ILE A 138 -3.74 1.69 7.63
N SER A 139 -3.34 2.89 7.20
CA SER A 139 -4.03 4.12 7.59
C SER A 139 -5.39 4.23 6.89
N PRO A 140 -6.40 4.86 7.53
CA PRO A 140 -7.69 5.10 6.88
C PRO A 140 -7.55 5.86 5.57
N LYS A 141 -6.67 6.87 5.54
CA LYS A 141 -6.40 7.67 4.33
C LYS A 141 -5.88 6.83 3.16
N SER A 142 -5.07 5.80 3.41
CA SER A 142 -4.53 4.93 2.37
C SER A 142 -5.62 4.21 1.57
N CYS A 143 -6.81 4.03 2.15
CA CYS A 143 -7.95 3.34 1.53
C CYS A 143 -8.69 4.19 0.49
N PHE A 144 -8.54 5.52 0.54
CA PHE A 144 -9.25 6.44 -0.35
C PHE A 144 -8.64 6.48 -1.76
N LYS A 145 -9.40 6.97 -2.74
CA LYS A 145 -8.98 7.06 -4.15
C LYS A 145 -7.77 7.99 -4.37
N ASP A 146 -7.59 8.96 -3.48
CA ASP A 146 -6.42 9.84 -3.40
C ASP A 146 -5.40 9.39 -2.33
N GLY A 147 -5.54 8.19 -1.79
CA GLY A 147 -4.58 7.54 -0.90
C GLY A 147 -3.54 6.68 -1.64
N THR A 148 -2.83 5.85 -0.88
CA THR A 148 -1.77 4.97 -1.41
C THR A 148 -2.27 3.54 -1.59
N ALA A 149 -2.85 3.26 -2.76
CA ALA A 149 -3.41 1.95 -3.13
C ALA A 149 -2.43 0.78 -2.93
N THR A 150 -1.13 0.98 -3.18
CA THR A 150 -0.10 -0.05 -3.01
C THR A 150 0.01 -0.53 -1.56
N HIS A 151 -0.19 0.33 -0.56
CA HIS A 151 -0.16 -0.11 0.84
C HIS A 151 -1.29 -1.11 1.10
N CYS A 152 -2.52 -0.74 0.73
CA CYS A 152 -3.71 -1.58 0.87
C CYS A 152 -3.57 -2.90 0.10
N HIS A 153 -3.12 -2.84 -1.16
CA HIS A 153 -2.90 -4.01 -2.02
C HIS A 153 -1.94 -5.01 -1.38
N ILE A 154 -0.75 -4.55 -0.97
CA ILE A 154 0.28 -5.44 -0.42
C ILE A 154 -0.13 -6.00 0.94
N ASN A 155 -0.74 -5.18 1.81
CA ASN A 155 -1.24 -5.70 3.08
C ASN A 155 -2.33 -6.75 2.89
N ALA A 156 -3.31 -6.50 2.00
CA ALA A 156 -4.36 -7.47 1.71
C ALA A 156 -3.77 -8.79 1.18
N LYS A 157 -2.78 -8.72 0.27
CA LYS A 157 -2.10 -9.91 -0.26
C LYS A 157 -1.34 -10.70 0.81
N ILE A 158 -0.66 -10.02 1.74
CA ILE A 158 -0.04 -10.66 2.91
C ILE A 158 -1.12 -11.32 3.79
N THR A 159 -2.23 -10.62 4.01
CA THR A 159 -3.36 -11.09 4.83
C THR A 159 -4.03 -12.33 4.23
N GLU A 160 -4.10 -12.43 2.90
CA GLU A 160 -4.61 -13.62 2.21
C GLU A 160 -3.65 -14.81 2.32
N ALA A 161 -2.34 -14.57 2.29
CA ALA A 161 -1.33 -15.63 2.19
C ALA A 161 -0.78 -16.14 3.53
N PHE A 162 -0.82 -15.36 4.63
CA PHE A 162 -0.03 -15.67 5.83
C PHE A 162 -0.45 -16.96 6.54
N SER A 163 -1.71 -17.40 6.42
CA SER A 163 -2.20 -18.60 7.10
C SER A 163 -1.71 -19.91 6.46
N SER A 164 -1.30 -19.86 5.20
CA SER A 164 -0.93 -21.05 4.41
C SER A 164 0.49 -21.01 3.85
N SER A 165 1.22 -19.91 4.05
CA SER A 165 2.49 -19.68 3.37
C SER A 165 3.53 -19.04 4.27
N LYS A 166 4.81 -19.37 4.01
CA LYS A 166 5.94 -18.71 4.64
C LYS A 166 6.21 -17.38 3.94
N ILE A 167 6.04 -16.28 4.66
CA ILE A 167 6.26 -14.92 4.15
C ILE A 167 7.48 -14.32 4.82
N TYR A 168 8.33 -13.62 4.06
CA TYR A 168 9.40 -12.80 4.62
C TYR A 168 9.77 -11.66 3.67
N PHE A 169 10.43 -10.64 4.21
CA PHE A 169 10.94 -9.52 3.43
C PHE A 169 12.42 -9.72 3.14
N LYS A 170 12.90 -9.13 2.06
CA LYS A 170 14.33 -8.93 1.83
C LYS A 170 14.58 -7.47 1.53
N ILE A 171 15.63 -6.88 2.10
CA ILE A 171 16.00 -5.48 1.91
C ILE A 171 17.41 -5.33 1.37
N CYS A 172 17.61 -4.36 0.49
CA CYS A 172 18.90 -3.96 -0.05
C CYS A 172 19.06 -2.45 0.19
N PRO A 173 19.87 -2.05 1.19
CA PRO A 173 20.11 -0.64 1.47
C PRO A 173 20.77 0.07 0.29
N ILE A 174 20.15 1.15 -0.16
CA ILE A 174 20.62 1.98 -1.27
C ILE A 174 20.23 3.43 -0.94
N ASN A 175 21.21 4.34 -1.01
CA ASN A 175 20.99 5.76 -0.71
C ASN A 175 20.66 6.58 -1.97
N ASP A 176 21.14 6.14 -3.14
CA ASP A 176 20.89 6.84 -4.40
C ASP A 176 19.52 6.48 -5.00
N VAL A 177 18.74 7.50 -5.36
CA VAL A 177 17.34 7.33 -5.80
C VAL A 177 17.26 6.73 -7.20
N GLU A 178 18.15 7.12 -8.10
CA GLU A 178 18.16 6.58 -9.45
C GLU A 178 18.64 5.12 -9.45
N GLU A 179 19.61 4.78 -8.62
CA GLU A 179 20.04 3.41 -8.38
C GLU A 179 18.92 2.55 -7.79
N MET A 180 18.19 3.05 -6.78
CA MET A 180 17.02 2.36 -6.26
C MET A 180 16.02 2.03 -7.38
N LYS A 181 15.77 3.00 -8.27
CA LYS A 181 14.87 2.83 -9.40
C LYS A 181 15.41 1.81 -10.41
N GLN A 182 16.69 1.85 -10.75
CA GLN A 182 17.35 0.89 -11.63
C GLN A 182 17.27 -0.53 -11.08
N VAL A 183 17.65 -0.73 -9.81
CA VAL A 183 17.62 -2.05 -9.16
C VAL A 183 16.20 -2.59 -9.06
N LYS A 184 15.25 -1.76 -8.61
CA LYS A 184 13.83 -2.15 -8.55
C LYS A 184 13.31 -2.57 -9.92
N ASN A 185 13.57 -1.77 -10.96
CA ASN A 185 13.09 -2.06 -12.30
C ASN A 185 13.75 -3.31 -12.90
N ALA A 186 15.05 -3.51 -12.66
CA ALA A 186 15.74 -4.74 -13.07
C ALA A 186 15.10 -5.98 -12.43
N ILE A 187 14.72 -5.92 -11.15
CA ILE A 187 14.01 -7.01 -10.47
C ILE A 187 12.62 -7.23 -11.09
N ILE A 188 11.83 -6.17 -11.27
CA ILE A 188 10.47 -6.27 -11.82
C ILE A 188 10.47 -6.82 -13.25
N ASN A 189 11.41 -6.37 -14.08
CA ASN A 189 11.53 -6.80 -15.48
C ASN A 189 12.03 -8.24 -15.59
N ARG A 190 12.94 -8.67 -14.71
CA ARG A 190 13.52 -10.01 -14.75
C ARG A 190 12.61 -11.08 -14.16
N PHE A 191 11.96 -10.79 -13.04
CA PHE A 191 11.23 -11.79 -12.25
C PHE A 191 9.72 -11.69 -12.39
N GLU A 192 9.22 -10.60 -13.00
CA GLU A 192 7.79 -10.38 -13.24
C GLU A 192 6.89 -10.62 -12.01
N PRO A 193 7.19 -10.00 -10.85
CA PRO A 193 6.59 -10.42 -9.60
C PRO A 193 5.07 -10.23 -9.61
N VAL A 194 4.33 -11.27 -9.27
CA VAL A 194 2.87 -11.34 -9.46
C VAL A 194 2.07 -10.29 -8.68
N TRP A 195 2.62 -9.71 -7.61
CA TRP A 195 1.97 -8.65 -6.84
C TRP A 195 2.39 -7.25 -7.30
N ASN A 196 3.39 -7.11 -8.17
CA ASN A 196 3.65 -5.84 -8.85
C ASN A 196 2.59 -5.66 -9.95
N LEU A 197 1.66 -4.72 -9.72
CA LEU A 197 0.68 -4.36 -10.73
C LEU A 197 1.40 -3.77 -11.95
N ARG A 198 1.43 -4.52 -13.04
CA ARG A 198 1.87 -4.02 -14.33
C ARG A 198 0.73 -3.20 -14.93
N PHE A 199 0.74 -1.91 -14.67
CA PHE A 199 0.00 -1.00 -15.53
C PHE A 199 0.66 -1.03 -16.91
N GLY A 200 -0.15 -1.27 -17.94
CA GLY A 200 0.26 -1.05 -19.32
C GLY A 200 0.94 0.31 -19.42
N ARG A 201 2.02 0.37 -20.21
CA ARG A 201 2.84 1.55 -20.52
C ARG A 201 2.04 2.86 -20.39
N GLU A 202 2.29 3.61 -19.32
CA GLU A 202 2.23 5.08 -19.19
C GLU A 202 2.01 5.49 -17.72
N GLU A 203 2.60 6.64 -17.37
CA GLU A 203 2.60 7.33 -16.07
C GLU A 203 3.54 6.81 -14.96
N SER A 204 4.81 7.19 -15.13
CA SER A 204 5.74 7.66 -14.09
C SER A 204 5.57 7.13 -12.67
N TYR A 205 6.31 6.06 -12.35
CA TYR A 205 6.64 5.65 -10.98
C TYR A 205 7.65 6.60 -10.31
N LEU A 206 7.32 7.87 -10.24
CA LEU A 206 8.01 8.85 -9.41
C LEU A 206 6.96 9.72 -8.72
N LEU A 207 7.15 9.92 -7.41
CA LEU A 207 6.39 10.76 -6.48
C LEU A 207 5.25 10.06 -5.71
N SER A 208 5.65 9.28 -4.70
CA SER A 208 5.02 9.27 -3.36
C SER A 208 5.99 8.74 -2.30
#